data_AF-A0A2T4C449-F1
#
_entry.id   AF-A0A2T4C449-F1
#
_cell.length_a   1.000
_cell.length_b   1.000
_cell.length_c   1.000
_cell.angle_alpha   90.00
_cell.angle_beta   90.00
_cell.angle_gamma   90.00
#
_symmetry.space_group_name_H-M   'P 1'
#
loop_
_entity.id
_entity.type
_entity.pdbx_description
1 polymer ?
#
loop_
_entity_poly.entity_id
_entity_poly.type
_entity_poly.pdbx_seq_one_letter_code
_entity_poly.pdbx_strand_id
1 'polypeptide(L)'
;MSGSSVFSKPHHPTVLPKDLVSKDTLLYLGLNEETAEFIWMDRIKPLVRKYAAEANDRLVKTFLANVIEHVYDFGQVSNTCDDDDRLWHRCMNLCGLDRKTKLAIMAPIFKKTRLTQSCLHWVCDTITL
;
A
#
# COMPACT_ATOMS: atom_id res chain seq x y z
N MET A 1 44.88 -15.95 12.05
CA MET A 1 44.11 -15.09 11.12
C MET A 1 42.64 -15.40 11.36
N SER A 2 41.95 -14.56 12.13
CA SER A 2 40.57 -14.78 12.55
C SER A 2 39.61 -14.35 11.43
N GLY A 3 38.85 -15.31 10.89
CA GLY A 3 37.79 -15.05 9.93
C GLY A 3 36.49 -14.71 10.66
N SER A 4 36.07 -13.45 10.60
CA SER A 4 34.77 -13.00 11.13
C SER A 4 33.66 -13.39 10.15
N SER A 5 32.86 -14.39 10.54
CA SER A 5 31.62 -14.77 9.87
C SER A 5 30.56 -13.69 10.07
N VAL A 6 30.24 -12.95 9.01
CA VAL A 6 29.11 -12.02 8.98
C VAL A 6 27.83 -12.84 8.86
N PHE A 7 27.19 -13.14 9.98
CA PHE A 7 25.82 -13.64 9.99
C PHE A 7 24.89 -12.49 9.58
N SER A 8 24.47 -12.50 8.32
CA SER A 8 23.32 -11.74 7.84
C SER A 8 22.12 -12.14 8.68
N LYS A 9 21.55 -11.19 9.44
CA LYS A 9 20.33 -11.41 10.22
C LYS A 9 19.24 -11.93 9.28
N PRO A 10 18.56 -13.05 9.59
CA PRO A 10 17.39 -13.46 8.84
C PRO A 10 16.33 -12.36 8.95
N HIS A 11 15.84 -11.89 7.80
CA HIS A 11 14.61 -11.09 7.76
C HIS A 11 13.51 -11.94 8.35
N HIS A 12 13.09 -11.64 9.58
CA HIS A 12 11.88 -12.24 10.12
C HIS A 12 10.75 -11.94 9.15
N PRO A 13 10.00 -12.95 8.66
CA PRO A 13 8.75 -12.68 8.00
C PRO A 13 7.90 -11.88 8.99
N THR A 14 7.53 -10.67 8.60
CA THR A 14 6.71 -9.78 9.41
C THR A 14 5.47 -10.56 9.81
N VAL A 15 5.33 -10.84 11.10
CA VAL A 15 4.16 -11.54 11.64
C VAL A 15 2.96 -10.68 11.27
N LEU A 16 2.06 -11.22 10.43
CA LEU A 16 0.82 -10.53 10.09
C LEU A 16 0.11 -10.15 11.41
N PRO A 17 -0.25 -8.88 11.61
CA PRO A 17 -0.97 -8.47 12.82
C PRO A 17 -2.23 -9.31 12.99
N LYS A 18 -2.50 -9.74 14.23
CA LYS A 18 -3.68 -10.56 14.57
C LYS A 18 -5.00 -9.84 14.25
N ASP A 19 -4.96 -8.50 14.13
CA ASP A 19 -6.06 -7.67 13.68
C ASP A 19 -5.74 -7.15 12.26
N LEU A 20 -6.32 -7.80 11.25
CA LEU A 20 -6.17 -7.42 9.83
C LEU A 20 -6.60 -5.97 9.58
N VAL A 21 -7.45 -5.38 10.43
CA VAL A 21 -7.92 -3.99 10.33
C VAL A 21 -7.17 -3.14 11.35
N SER A 22 -6.04 -2.59 10.93
CA SER A 22 -5.18 -1.75 11.76
C SER A 22 -4.46 -0.69 10.91
N LYS A 23 -3.89 0.32 11.56
CA LYS A 23 -2.96 1.25 10.89
C LYS A 23 -1.72 0.52 10.37
N ASP A 24 -1.21 -0.45 11.12
CA ASP A 24 -0.04 -1.24 10.72
C ASP A 24 -0.33 -2.00 9.41
N THR A 25 -1.57 -2.45 9.20
CA THR A 25 -1.98 -3.03 7.92
C THR A 25 -1.92 -2.00 6.78
N LEU A 26 -2.34 -0.75 7.00
CA LEU A 26 -2.24 0.31 5.99
C LEU A 26 -0.79 0.56 5.57
N LEU A 27 0.13 0.57 6.53
CA LEU A 27 1.57 0.67 6.27
C LEU A 27 2.10 -0.56 5.53
N TYR A 28 1.64 -1.75 5.93
CA TYR A 28 2.00 -3.01 5.25
C TYR A 28 1.55 -3.04 3.78
N LEU A 29 0.38 -2.46 3.48
CA LEU A 29 -0.16 -2.30 2.12
C LEU A 29 0.62 -1.29 1.26
N GLY A 30 1.64 -0.62 1.84
CA GLY A 30 2.55 0.25 1.11
C GLY A 30 2.17 1.72 1.11
N LEU A 31 1.22 2.12 1.96
CA LEU A 31 0.91 3.53 2.20
C LEU A 31 1.99 4.16 3.08
N ASN A 32 2.25 5.44 2.85
CA ASN A 32 3.11 6.21 3.72
C ASN A 32 2.42 6.52 5.07
N GLU A 33 3.21 6.94 6.05
CA GLU A 33 2.75 7.22 7.42
C GLU A 33 1.61 8.24 7.49
N GLU A 34 1.72 9.32 6.72
CA GLU A 34 0.75 10.42 6.69
C GLU A 34 -0.61 9.94 6.14
N THR A 35 -0.59 9.26 5.00
CA THR A 35 -1.78 8.70 4.38
C THR A 35 -2.40 7.60 5.23
N ALA A 36 -1.58 6.72 5.81
CA ALA A 36 -2.05 5.66 6.70
C ALA A 36 -2.73 6.25 7.96
N GLU A 37 -2.13 7.28 8.58
CA GLU A 37 -2.74 7.97 9.72
C GLU A 37 -4.07 8.63 9.33
N PHE A 38 -4.11 9.33 8.18
CA PHE A 38 -5.33 9.97 7.68
C PHE A 38 -6.47 8.96 7.49
N ILE A 39 -6.25 7.90 6.71
CA ILE A 39 -7.27 6.88 6.45
C ILE A 39 -7.68 6.19 7.75
N TRP A 40 -6.72 5.88 8.63
CA TRP A 40 -7.01 5.24 9.90
C TRP A 40 -7.92 6.10 10.79
N MET A 41 -7.54 7.36 11.00
CA MET A 41 -8.24 8.24 11.95
C MET A 41 -9.59 8.71 11.43
N ASP A 42 -9.67 9.07 10.15
CA ASP A 42 -10.86 9.65 9.54
C ASP A 42 -11.89 8.58 9.17
N ARG A 43 -11.44 7.48 8.56
CA ARG A 43 -12.33 6.53 7.88
C ARG A 43 -12.51 5.21 8.65
N ILE A 44 -11.44 4.65 9.22
CA ILE A 44 -11.47 3.26 9.73
C ILE A 44 -11.73 3.17 11.23
N LYS A 45 -11.04 3.95 12.07
CA LYS A 45 -11.14 3.90 13.53
C LYS A 45 -12.57 4.13 14.04
N PRO A 46 -13.39 5.03 13.46
CA PRO A 46 -14.81 5.15 13.82
C PRO A 46 -15.61 3.86 13.53
N LEU A 47 -15.32 3.18 12.42
CA LEU A 47 -15.99 1.93 12.05
C LEU A 47 -15.59 0.79 12.99
N VAL A 48 -14.29 0.64 13.29
CA VAL A 48 -13.83 -0.37 14.25
C VAL A 48 -14.52 -0.21 15.61
N ARG A 49 -14.63 1.03 16.12
CA ARG A 49 -15.36 1.32 17.37
C ARG A 49 -16.83 0.92 17.29
N LYS A 50 -17.48 1.15 16.15
CA LYS A 50 -18.88 0.80 15.92
C LYS A 50 -19.11 -0.71 15.82
N TYR A 51 -18.15 -1.46 15.29
CA TYR A 51 -18.27 -2.89 15.00
C TYR A 51 -17.42 -3.78 15.92
N ALA A 52 -16.90 -3.25 17.04
CA ALA A 52 -15.94 -3.93 17.91
C ALA A 52 -16.42 -5.28 18.49
N ALA A 53 -17.73 -5.54 18.49
CA ALA A 53 -18.34 -6.79 18.97
C ALA A 53 -18.54 -7.85 17.87
N GLU A 54 -18.30 -7.52 16.59
CA GLU A 54 -18.53 -8.41 15.47
C GLU A 54 -17.23 -8.63 14.69
N ALA A 55 -16.64 -9.81 14.81
CA ALA A 55 -15.60 -10.27 13.89
C ALA A 55 -16.25 -10.51 12.52
N ASN A 56 -16.33 -9.46 11.70
CA ASN A 56 -17.16 -9.46 10.51
C ASN A 56 -16.30 -9.25 9.26
N ASP A 57 -16.37 -10.18 8.31
CA ASP A 57 -15.86 -10.04 6.95
C ASP A 57 -16.25 -8.69 6.33
N ARG A 58 -17.38 -8.13 6.75
CA ARG A 58 -17.83 -6.80 6.37
C ARG A 58 -16.82 -5.70 6.75
N LEU A 59 -16.23 -5.75 7.94
CA LEU A 59 -15.27 -4.74 8.39
C LEU A 59 -13.99 -4.80 7.54
N VAL A 60 -13.51 -6.00 7.21
CA VAL A 60 -12.36 -6.19 6.31
C VAL A 60 -12.66 -5.68 4.91
N LYS A 61 -13.83 -6.02 4.34
CA LYS A 61 -14.26 -5.51 3.04
C LYS A 61 -14.37 -3.99 3.02
N THR A 62 -14.96 -3.40 4.06
CA THR A 62 -15.07 -1.94 4.20
C THR A 62 -13.69 -1.30 4.39
N PHE A 63 -12.78 -1.93 5.13
CA PHE A 63 -11.40 -1.46 5.27
C PHE A 63 -10.70 -1.36 3.92
N LEU A 64 -10.69 -2.44 3.13
CA LEU A 64 -10.07 -2.43 1.80
C LEU A 64 -10.77 -1.45 0.85
N ALA A 65 -12.10 -1.38 0.89
CA ALA A 65 -12.85 -0.42 0.07
C ALA A 65 -12.44 1.03 0.34
N ASN A 66 -12.23 1.41 1.60
CA ASN A 66 -11.81 2.77 1.96
C ASN A 66 -10.38 3.09 1.48
N VAL A 67 -9.48 2.10 1.46
CA VAL A 67 -8.12 2.25 0.92
C VAL A 67 -8.18 2.44 -0.59
N ILE A 68 -8.95 1.61 -1.29
CA ILE A 68 -9.10 1.69 -2.74
C ILE A 68 -9.79 3.00 -3.15
N GLU A 69 -10.84 3.41 -2.44
CA GLU A 69 -11.52 4.69 -2.66
C GLU A 69 -10.54 5.87 -2.49
N HIS A 70 -9.71 5.87 -1.43
CA HIS A 70 -8.65 6.88 -1.30
C HIS A 70 -7.71 6.91 -2.50
N VAL A 71 -7.21 5.75 -2.92
CA VAL A 71 -6.29 5.64 -4.06
C VAL A 71 -6.95 6.18 -5.34
N TYR A 72 -8.22 5.86 -5.59
CA TYR A 72 -8.95 6.39 -6.74
C TYR A 72 -9.17 7.90 -6.66
N ASP A 73 -9.67 8.41 -5.53
CA ASP A 73 -10.00 9.83 -5.33
C ASP A 73 -8.80 10.74 -5.63
N PHE A 74 -7.61 10.37 -5.14
CA PHE A 74 -6.41 11.19 -5.26
C PHE A 74 -5.56 10.84 -6.50
N GLY A 75 -5.47 9.57 -6.85
CA GLY A 75 -4.63 9.09 -7.94
C GLY A 75 -5.16 9.41 -9.33
N GLN A 76 -6.49 9.47 -9.51
CA GLN A 76 -7.14 9.62 -10.81
C GLN A 76 -6.70 10.88 -11.57
N VAL A 77 -6.47 11.99 -10.86
CA VAL A 77 -6.04 13.28 -11.44
C VAL A 77 -4.71 13.20 -12.19
N SER A 78 -3.85 12.24 -11.85
CA SER A 78 -2.55 12.06 -12.50
C SER A 78 -2.32 10.64 -12.97
N ASN A 79 -3.39 9.86 -13.15
CA ASN A 79 -3.29 8.52 -13.70
C ASN A 79 -2.67 8.57 -15.10
N THR A 80 -1.77 7.64 -15.40
CA THR A 80 -1.01 7.58 -16.65
C THR A 80 -0.73 6.13 -17.03
N CYS A 81 -0.57 5.84 -18.32
CA CYS A 81 0.03 4.60 -18.81
C CYS A 81 1.27 4.89 -19.69
N ASP A 82 1.74 6.13 -19.70
CA ASP A 82 2.85 6.57 -20.55
C ASP A 82 4.19 6.07 -20.00
N ASP A 83 5.19 5.92 -20.87
CA ASP A 83 6.58 5.65 -20.47
C ASP A 83 7.28 6.93 -19.98
N ASP A 84 6.64 7.63 -19.03
CA ASP A 84 7.19 8.80 -18.35
C ASP A 84 7.20 8.56 -16.84
N ASP A 85 8.37 8.22 -16.31
CA ASP A 85 8.57 7.93 -14.89
C ASP A 85 8.13 9.08 -13.98
N ARG A 86 8.15 10.35 -14.44
CA ARG A 86 7.70 11.51 -13.65
C ARG A 86 6.19 11.47 -13.43
N LEU A 87 5.42 11.11 -14.47
CA LEU A 87 3.97 10.98 -14.36
C LEU A 87 3.58 9.82 -13.44
N TRP A 88 4.29 8.70 -13.52
CA TRP A 88 4.11 7.57 -12.61
C TRP A 88 4.39 7.93 -11.16
N HIS A 89 5.52 8.61 -10.90
CA HIS A 89 5.83 9.08 -9.55
C HIS A 89 4.80 10.07 -9.03
N ARG A 90 4.29 10.97 -9.88
CA ARG A 90 3.23 11.90 -9.51
C ARG A 90 1.95 11.16 -9.08
N CYS A 91 1.49 10.18 -9.87
CA CYS A 91 0.34 9.36 -9.54
C CYS A 91 0.51 8.64 -8.21
N MET A 92 1.59 7.90 -8.03
CA MET A 92 1.83 7.16 -6.78
C MET A 92 2.02 8.07 -5.56
N ASN A 93 2.55 9.28 -5.74
CA ASN A 93 2.64 10.27 -4.66
C ASN A 93 1.25 10.77 -4.25
N LEU A 94 0.35 11.04 -5.20
CA LEU A 94 -1.02 11.44 -4.88
C LEU A 94 -1.81 10.30 -4.21
N CYS A 95 -1.58 9.05 -4.62
CA CYS A 95 -2.14 7.88 -3.94
C CYS A 95 -1.60 7.67 -2.51
N GLY A 96 -0.58 8.42 -2.09
CA GLY A 96 -0.01 8.30 -0.75
C GLY A 96 0.93 7.10 -0.56
N LEU A 97 1.56 6.59 -1.63
CA LEU A 97 2.46 5.44 -1.50
C LEU A 97 3.81 5.80 -0.87
N ASP A 98 4.31 4.87 -0.06
CA ASP A 98 5.65 4.93 0.51
C ASP A 98 6.74 4.76 -0.57
N ARG A 99 7.98 5.09 -0.22
CA ARG A 99 9.11 5.02 -1.14
C ARG A 99 9.41 3.59 -1.62
N LYS A 100 9.41 2.61 -0.72
CA LYS A 100 9.73 1.20 -1.02
C LYS A 100 8.73 0.63 -2.03
N THR A 101 7.44 0.88 -1.81
CA THR A 101 6.35 0.40 -2.67
C THR A 101 6.44 1.05 -4.06
N LYS A 102 6.70 2.36 -4.14
CA LYS A 102 6.97 3.04 -5.42
C LYS A 102 8.15 2.44 -6.18
N LEU A 103 9.25 2.13 -5.49
CA LEU A 103 10.43 1.52 -6.09
C LEU A 103 10.15 0.09 -6.58
N ALA A 104 9.31 -0.67 -5.87
CA ALA A 104 8.91 -2.01 -6.27
C ALA A 104 8.08 -1.97 -7.57
N ILE A 105 7.07 -1.09 -7.65
CA ILE A 105 6.25 -0.91 -8.85
C ILE A 105 7.12 -0.46 -10.04
N MET A 106 8.05 0.47 -9.81
CA MET A 106 8.92 1.04 -10.86
C MET A 106 10.13 0.16 -11.20
N ALA A 107 10.29 -1.02 -10.59
CA ALA A 107 11.47 -1.84 -10.81
C ALA A 107 11.64 -2.17 -12.31
N PRO A 108 12.84 -2.02 -12.90
CA PRO A 108 13.04 -2.20 -14.35
C PRO A 108 12.56 -3.54 -14.90
N ILE A 109 12.63 -4.59 -14.07
CA ILE A 109 12.16 -5.95 -14.42
C ILE A 109 10.66 -5.98 -14.74
N PHE A 110 9.87 -5.07 -14.15
CA PHE A 110 8.44 -4.96 -14.39
C PHE A 110 8.11 -3.97 -15.49
N LYS A 111 9.06 -3.21 -16.06
CA LYS A 111 8.75 -2.12 -17.02
C LYS A 111 7.84 -2.56 -18.16
N LYS A 112 8.10 -3.71 -18.78
CA LYS A 112 7.26 -4.22 -19.88
C LYS A 112 5.83 -4.49 -19.44
N THR A 113 5.65 -5.17 -18.30
CA THR A 113 4.33 -5.47 -17.73
C THR A 113 3.66 -4.20 -17.21
N ARG A 114 4.42 -3.32 -16.58
CA ARG A 114 3.97 -2.05 -16.01
C ARG A 114 3.23 -1.21 -17.05
N LEU A 115 3.78 -1.10 -18.24
CA LEU A 115 3.23 -0.31 -19.34
C LEU A 115 2.04 -0.97 -20.07
N THR A 116 1.60 -2.18 -19.69
CA THR A 116 0.37 -2.77 -20.24
C THR A 116 -0.89 -2.22 -19.57
N GLN A 117 -0.75 -1.50 -18.45
CA GLN A 117 -1.85 -0.96 -17.67
C GLN A 117 -1.50 0.43 -17.12
N SER A 118 -2.50 1.12 -16.58
CA SER A 118 -2.30 2.43 -15.96
C SER A 118 -1.63 2.34 -14.59
N CYS A 119 -0.98 3.43 -14.16
CA CYS A 119 -0.37 3.55 -12.85
C CYS A 119 -1.37 3.25 -11.73
N LEU A 120 -2.59 3.78 -11.83
CA LEU A 120 -3.62 3.55 -10.83
C LEU A 120 -4.03 2.08 -10.75
N HIS A 121 -4.08 1.37 -11.89
CA HIS A 121 -4.32 -0.07 -11.91
C HIS A 121 -3.23 -0.82 -11.13
N TRP A 122 -1.96 -0.49 -11.35
CA TRP A 122 -0.85 -1.11 -10.62
C TRP A 122 -0.87 -0.82 -9.12
N VAL A 123 -1.24 0.40 -8.72
CA VAL A 123 -1.38 0.75 -7.30
C VAL A 123 -2.49 -0.09 -6.66
N CYS A 124 -3.66 -0.16 -7.27
CA CYS A 124 -4.77 -0.96 -6.75
C CYS A 124 -4.42 -2.45 -6.69
N ASP A 125 -3.86 -3.01 -7.76
CA ASP A 125 -3.45 -4.42 -7.84
C ASP A 125 -2.43 -4.77 -6.74
N THR A 126 -1.45 -3.88 -6.50
CA THR A 126 -0.46 -4.02 -5.41
C THR A 126 -1.09 -4.05 -4.03
N ILE A 127 -2.16 -3.30 -3.80
CA ILE A 127 -2.86 -3.23 -2.50
C ILE A 127 -3.79 -4.43 -2.31
N THR A 128 -4.32 -5.00 -3.38
CA THR A 128 -5.29 -6.12 -3.32
C THR A 128 -4.67 -7.51 -3.44
N LEU A 129 -3.35 -7.59 -3.66
CA LEU A 129 -2.55 -8.81 -3.74
C LEU A 129 -2.54 -9.61 -2.44
#